data_AF-A0A7X6S0V7-F1
#
_entry.id   AF-A0A7X6S0V7-F1
#
_cell.length_a   1.000
_cell.length_b   1.000
_cell.length_c   1.000
_cell.angle_alpha   90.00
_cell.angle_beta   90.00
_cell.angle_gamma   90.00
#
_symmetry.space_group_name_H-M   'P 1'
#
loop_
_entity.id
_entity.type
_entity.pdbx_description
1 polymer ?
#
loop_
_entity_poly.entity_id
_entity_poly.type
_entity_poly.pdbx_seq_one_letter_code
_entity_poly.pdbx_strand_id
1 'polypeptide(L)'
;MVRSAIFQMAILIAKIGQWFLTFLAGGICLGLLVAIFRGDLIEASLTQGYPGNFQSVSNFLVILVLLLAIVIVSLMIYVAICTQSLLREMRDDRIFILKNIHLLYRILFCLIAITLLQMIAKVGFSVIEINNVSQLSDFTFQDYWFHLILIGISCLGILVLKRGYQVETDYNEII
;
A
#
# COMPACT_ATOMS: atom_id res chain seq x y z
N MET A 1 18.84 -22.09 15.73
CA MET A 1 19.10 -20.75 16.32
C MET A 1 19.07 -19.63 15.27
N VAL A 2 19.84 -19.73 14.18
CA VAL A 2 19.92 -18.69 13.12
C VAL A 2 18.58 -18.40 12.43
N ARG A 3 17.80 -19.43 12.06
CA ARG A 3 16.49 -19.27 11.41
C ARG A 3 15.50 -18.45 12.25
N SER A 4 15.43 -18.69 13.56
CA SER A 4 14.56 -17.95 14.47
C SER A 4 14.96 -16.46 14.56
N ALA A 5 16.27 -16.17 14.59
CA ALA A 5 16.78 -14.80 14.59
C ALA A 5 16.43 -14.04 13.29
N ILE A 6 16.50 -14.69 12.12
CA ILE A 6 16.12 -14.09 10.83
C ILE A 6 14.65 -13.68 10.83
N PHE A 7 13.74 -14.57 11.27
CA PHE A 7 12.33 -14.23 11.35
C PHE A 7 12.03 -13.13 12.37
N GLN A 8 12.73 -13.10 13.51
CA GLN A 8 12.59 -12.02 14.48
C GLN A 8 13.00 -10.66 13.90
N MET A 9 14.11 -10.61 13.17
CA MET A 9 14.54 -9.39 12.48
C MET A 9 13.56 -8.97 11.39
N ALA A 10 13.04 -9.91 10.59
CA ALA A 10 12.02 -9.62 9.58
C ALA A 10 10.73 -9.05 10.20
N ILE A 11 10.27 -9.62 11.33
CA ILE A 11 9.10 -9.12 12.05
C ILE A 11 9.37 -7.72 12.62
N LEU A 12 10.56 -7.46 13.14
CA LEU A 12 10.95 -6.14 13.66
C LEU A 12 10.93 -5.09 12.54
N ILE A 13 11.54 -5.39 11.40
CA ILE A 13 11.55 -4.50 10.23
C ILE A 13 10.11 -4.22 9.76
N ALA A 14 9.28 -5.25 9.66
CA ALA A 14 7.87 -5.09 9.27
C ALA A 14 7.08 -4.24 10.27
N LYS A 15 7.38 -4.34 11.57
CA LYS A 15 6.79 -3.47 12.60
C LYS A 15 7.23 -2.03 12.44
N ILE A 16 8.52 -1.78 12.26
CA ILE A 16 9.06 -0.42 12.03
C ILE A 16 8.38 0.21 10.81
N GLY A 17 8.27 -0.54 9.71
CA GLY A 17 7.55 -0.09 8.51
C GLY A 17 6.09 0.23 8.79
N GLN A 18 5.38 -0.59 9.57
CA GLN A 18 4.00 -0.29 9.97
C GLN A 18 3.90 0.99 10.80
N TRP A 19 4.78 1.20 11.79
CA TRP A 19 4.80 2.43 12.59
C TRP A 19 5.03 3.66 11.73
N PHE A 20 5.96 3.57 10.79
CA PHE A 20 6.21 4.64 9.82
C PHE A 20 4.97 4.95 8.97
N LEU A 21 4.28 3.94 8.45
CA LEU A 21 3.03 4.12 7.69
C LEU A 21 1.92 4.74 8.54
N THR A 22 1.78 4.34 9.80
CA THR A 22 0.80 4.92 10.72
C THR A 22 1.11 6.39 11.03
N PHE A 23 2.39 6.73 11.22
CA PHE A 23 2.82 8.12 11.39
C PHE A 23 2.50 8.96 10.15
N LEU A 24 2.78 8.43 8.96
CA LEU A 24 2.47 9.08 7.69
C LEU A 24 0.95 9.29 7.52
N ALA A 25 0.13 8.30 7.89
CA ALA A 25 -1.33 8.44 7.90
C ALA A 25 -1.78 9.57 8.83
N GLY A 26 -1.18 9.69 10.02
CA GLY A 26 -1.44 10.80 10.95
C GLY A 26 -1.12 12.17 10.32
N GLY A 27 0.00 12.28 9.61
CA GLY A 27 0.37 13.47 8.86
C GLY A 27 -0.64 13.84 7.77
N ILE A 28 -1.12 12.85 7.00
CA ILE A 28 -2.15 13.08 5.97
C ILE A 28 -3.46 13.54 6.60
N CYS A 29 -3.87 12.96 7.73
CA CYS A 29 -5.08 13.38 8.46
C CYS A 29 -4.96 14.82 8.97
N LEU A 30 -3.80 15.23 9.48
CA LEU A 30 -3.56 16.63 9.86
C LEU A 30 -3.64 17.54 8.63
N GLY A 31 -3.05 17.15 7.50
CA GLY A 31 -3.18 17.88 6.24
C GLY A 31 -4.64 18.03 5.79
N LEU A 32 -5.44 16.97 5.93
CA LEU A 32 -6.87 17.00 5.61
C LEU A 32 -7.64 17.98 6.51
N LEU A 33 -7.34 18.01 7.81
CA LEU A 33 -7.95 18.99 8.73
C LEU A 33 -7.59 20.42 8.34
N VAL A 34 -6.33 20.69 7.99
CA VAL A 34 -5.91 22.01 7.52
C VAL A 34 -6.63 22.38 6.22
N ALA A 35 -6.77 21.45 5.27
CA ALA A 35 -7.51 21.68 4.02
C ALA A 35 -8.99 22.01 4.23
N ILE A 36 -9.64 21.38 5.23
CA ILE A 36 -11.03 21.65 5.57
C ILE A 36 -11.20 23.00 6.26
N PHE A 37 -10.35 23.33 7.24
CA PHE A 37 -10.52 24.52 8.09
C PHE A 37 -9.85 25.79 7.55
N ARG A 38 -8.81 25.65 6.74
CA ARG A 38 -7.98 26.74 6.19
C ARG A 38 -7.82 26.64 4.67
N GLY A 39 -8.84 26.08 4.01
CA GLY A 39 -8.86 25.89 2.56
C GLY A 39 -8.67 27.20 1.78
N ASP A 40 -9.17 28.31 2.32
CA ASP A 40 -9.01 29.67 1.81
C ASP A 40 -7.53 30.12 1.80
N LEU A 41 -6.79 29.86 2.87
CA LEU A 41 -5.35 30.15 2.95
C LEU A 41 -4.52 29.25 2.04
N ILE A 42 -4.96 28.00 1.83
CA ILE A 42 -4.31 27.07 0.91
C ILE A 42 -4.50 27.53 -0.54
N GLU A 43 -5.72 27.90 -0.93
CA GLU A 43 -5.99 28.44 -2.26
C GLU A 43 -5.21 29.75 -2.49
N ALA A 44 -5.15 30.65 -1.50
CA ALA A 44 -4.39 31.89 -1.56
C ALA A 44 -2.86 31.68 -1.64
N SER A 45 -2.32 30.73 -0.87
CA SER A 45 -0.86 30.45 -0.88
C SER A 45 -0.39 29.73 -2.14
N LEU A 46 -1.20 28.81 -2.67
CA LEU A 46 -0.91 28.11 -3.94
C LEU A 46 -1.03 29.05 -5.15
N THR A 47 -1.85 30.10 -5.06
CA THR A 47 -1.96 31.13 -6.12
C THR A 47 -0.92 32.24 -6.03
N GLN A 48 -0.41 32.57 -4.82
CA GLN A 48 0.57 33.64 -4.63
C GLN A 48 2.04 33.19 -4.65
N GLY A 49 2.33 31.90 -4.50
CA GLY A 49 3.71 31.39 -4.36
C GLY A 49 4.56 31.34 -5.63
N TYR A 50 4.00 31.57 -6.83
CA TYR A 50 4.72 31.49 -8.11
C TYR A 50 4.29 32.61 -9.07
N PRO A 51 5.22 33.45 -9.58
CA PRO A 51 4.90 34.47 -10.57
C PRO A 51 4.77 33.82 -11.95
N GLY A 52 3.57 33.33 -12.28
CA GLY A 52 3.25 32.82 -13.60
C GLY A 52 1.97 31.98 -13.64
N ASN A 53 0.94 32.53 -14.29
CA ASN A 53 -0.25 31.89 -14.90
C ASN A 53 -0.58 30.41 -14.56
N PHE A 54 -0.73 30.05 -13.29
CA PHE A 54 -1.35 28.77 -12.94
C PHE A 54 -2.78 28.97 -12.47
N GLN A 55 -3.68 28.18 -13.07
CA GLN A 55 -5.05 28.00 -12.63
C GLN A 55 -5.06 27.69 -11.13
N SER A 56 -5.93 28.40 -10.40
CA SER A 56 -6.23 28.15 -9.00
C SER A 56 -6.52 26.65 -8.78
N VAL A 57 -5.64 25.95 -8.06
CA VAL A 57 -5.89 24.56 -7.65
C VAL A 57 -7.01 24.60 -6.63
N SER A 58 -8.18 24.05 -6.99
CA SER A 58 -9.33 24.03 -6.09
C SER A 58 -9.03 23.23 -4.83
N ASN A 59 -9.40 23.76 -3.66
CA ASN A 59 -9.31 23.06 -2.40
C ASN A 59 -10.05 21.71 -2.42
N PHE A 60 -11.11 21.59 -3.22
CA PHE A 60 -11.82 20.33 -3.44
C PHE A 60 -10.88 19.22 -3.96
N LEU A 61 -9.97 19.56 -4.87
CA LEU A 61 -9.04 18.62 -5.46
C LEU A 61 -7.97 18.19 -4.45
N VAL A 62 -7.49 19.13 -3.63
CA VAL A 62 -6.56 18.86 -2.53
C VAL A 62 -7.18 17.87 -1.53
N ILE A 63 -8.44 18.11 -1.13
CA ILE A 63 -9.18 17.21 -0.24
C ILE A 63 -9.33 15.82 -0.86
N LEU A 64 -9.67 15.73 -2.16
CA LEU A 64 -9.82 14.46 -2.86
C LEU A 64 -8.50 13.66 -2.88
N VAL A 65 -7.37 14.31 -3.16
CA VAL A 65 -6.04 13.69 -3.14
C VAL A 65 -5.69 13.17 -1.74
N LEU A 66 -5.97 13.96 -0.70
CA LEU A 66 -5.69 13.56 0.69
C LEU A 66 -6.55 12.36 1.11
N LEU A 67 -7.83 12.34 0.74
CA LEU A 67 -8.71 11.18 0.99
C LEU A 67 -8.21 9.93 0.28
N LEU A 68 -7.81 10.05 -0.99
CA LEU A 68 -7.22 8.94 -1.74
C LEU A 68 -5.95 8.41 -1.07
N ALA A 69 -5.08 9.31 -0.61
CA ALA A 69 -3.86 8.95 0.10
C ALA A 69 -4.15 8.19 1.41
N ILE A 70 -5.17 8.60 2.17
CA ILE A 70 -5.61 7.88 3.38
C ILE A 70 -6.03 6.44 3.02
N VAL A 71 -6.82 6.26 1.95
CA VAL A 71 -7.26 4.93 1.52
C VAL A 71 -6.05 4.07 1.15
N ILE A 72 -5.12 4.57 0.34
CA ILE A 72 -3.91 3.83 -0.07
C ILE A 72 -3.07 3.44 1.15
N VAL A 73 -2.78 4.38 2.04
CA VAL A 73 -1.95 4.14 3.23
C VAL A 73 -2.63 3.15 4.18
N SER A 74 -3.96 3.21 4.33
CA SER A 74 -4.69 2.24 5.15
C SER A 74 -4.57 0.81 4.61
N LEU A 75 -4.64 0.63 3.28
CA LEU A 75 -4.41 -0.67 2.63
C LEU A 75 -2.96 -1.14 2.82
N MET A 76 -1.98 -0.25 2.76
CA MET A 76 -0.57 -0.60 3.02
C MET A 76 -0.34 -1.04 4.48
N ILE A 77 -0.97 -0.36 5.44
CA ILE A 77 -0.93 -0.76 6.86
C ILE A 77 -1.54 -2.16 7.01
N TYR A 78 -2.67 -2.43 6.36
CA TYR A 78 -3.30 -3.74 6.39
C TYR A 78 -2.40 -4.85 5.82
N VAL A 79 -1.74 -4.60 4.69
CA VAL A 79 -0.74 -5.51 4.09
C VAL A 79 0.40 -5.77 5.07
N ALA A 80 0.92 -4.74 5.76
CA ALA A 80 1.97 -4.89 6.74
C ALA A 80 1.54 -5.79 7.93
N ILE A 81 0.31 -5.60 8.44
CA ILE A 81 -0.25 -6.42 9.52
C ILE A 81 -0.38 -7.89 9.08
N CYS A 82 -0.93 -8.14 7.88
CA CYS A 82 -1.05 -9.49 7.35
C CYS A 82 0.32 -10.16 7.15
N THR A 83 1.30 -9.41 6.66
CA THR A 83 2.67 -9.89 6.46
C THR A 83 3.34 -10.25 7.79
N GLN A 84 3.18 -9.43 8.83
CA GLN A 84 3.68 -9.76 10.17
C GLN A 84 3.04 -11.02 10.75
N SER A 85 1.73 -11.20 10.53
CA SER A 85 1.02 -12.41 10.95
C SER A 85 1.59 -13.64 10.24
N LEU A 86 1.79 -13.56 8.93
CA LEU A 86 2.40 -14.63 8.13
C LEU A 86 3.81 -14.98 8.62
N LEU A 87 4.67 -13.98 8.84
CA LEU A 87 6.03 -14.17 9.35
C LEU A 87 6.05 -14.82 10.74
N ARG A 88 5.07 -14.51 11.59
CA ARG A 88 4.96 -15.12 12.93
C ARG A 88 4.61 -16.59 12.84
N GLU A 89 3.67 -16.97 11.97
CA GLU A 89 3.31 -18.39 11.76
C GLU A 89 4.48 -19.18 11.18
N MET A 90 5.22 -18.60 10.22
CA MET A 90 6.41 -19.22 9.63
C MET A 90 7.56 -19.40 10.64
N ARG A 91 7.69 -18.48 11.61
CA ARG A 91 8.63 -18.58 12.72
C ARG A 91 8.28 -19.72 13.66
N ASP A 92 6.98 -19.91 13.94
CA ASP A 92 6.46 -20.95 14.83
C ASP A 92 6.30 -22.30 14.10
N ASP A 93 7.00 -22.49 12.97
CA ASP A 93 6.97 -23.70 12.11
C ASP A 93 5.59 -24.07 11.52
N ARG A 94 4.57 -23.23 11.68
CA ARG A 94 3.22 -23.41 11.11
C ARG A 94 3.15 -22.80 9.72
N ILE A 95 3.84 -23.41 8.76
CA ILE A 95 4.01 -22.86 7.41
C ILE A 95 2.81 -23.20 6.50
N PHE A 96 2.51 -24.50 6.32
CA PHE A 96 1.46 -24.95 5.41
C PHE A 96 0.13 -25.08 6.15
N ILE A 97 -0.47 -23.95 6.50
CA ILE A 97 -1.80 -23.91 7.12
C ILE A 97 -2.74 -23.04 6.27
N LEU A 98 -4.03 -23.38 6.27
CA LEU A 98 -5.06 -22.65 5.51
C LEU A 98 -5.09 -21.15 5.85
N LYS A 99 -4.78 -20.79 7.10
CA LYS A 99 -4.66 -19.41 7.58
C LYS A 99 -3.61 -18.62 6.79
N ASN A 100 -2.45 -19.20 6.51
CA ASN A 100 -1.37 -18.52 5.79
C ASN A 100 -1.72 -18.30 4.32
N ILE A 101 -2.40 -19.28 3.71
CA ILE A 101 -2.94 -19.15 2.35
C ILE A 101 -3.94 -17.98 2.29
N HIS A 102 -4.89 -17.92 3.23
CA HIS A 102 -5.85 -16.82 3.32
C HIS A 102 -5.19 -15.45 3.56
N LEU A 103 -4.18 -15.39 4.43
CA LEU A 103 -3.43 -14.15 4.66
C LEU A 103 -2.75 -13.67 3.37
N LEU A 104 -2.18 -14.58 2.59
CA LEU A 104 -1.48 -14.25 1.36
C LEU A 104 -2.45 -13.82 0.24
N TYR A 105 -3.63 -14.43 0.15
CA TYR A 105 -4.71 -13.94 -0.74
C TYR A 105 -5.17 -12.53 -0.36
N ARG A 106 -5.28 -12.22 0.93
CA ARG A 106 -5.62 -10.87 1.40
C ARG A 106 -4.55 -9.85 1.01
N ILE A 107 -3.27 -10.20 1.19
CA ILE A 107 -2.14 -9.36 0.77
C ILE A 107 -2.22 -9.10 -0.74
N LEU A 108 -2.39 -10.16 -1.54
CA LEU A 108 -2.51 -10.05 -3.00
C LEU A 108 -3.66 -9.13 -3.41
N PHE A 109 -4.83 -9.30 -2.83
CA PHE A 109 -6.01 -8.47 -3.12
C PHE A 109 -5.75 -6.99 -2.81
N CYS A 110 -5.15 -6.69 -1.66
CA CYS A 110 -4.80 -5.31 -1.29
C CYS A 110 -3.76 -4.71 -2.23
N LEU A 111 -2.75 -5.47 -2.65
CA LEU A 111 -1.74 -4.99 -3.61
C LEU A 111 -2.37 -4.64 -4.97
N ILE A 112 -3.28 -5.48 -5.46
CA ILE A 112 -4.04 -5.21 -6.69
C ILE A 112 -4.91 -3.96 -6.51
N ALA A 113 -5.63 -3.84 -5.39
CA ALA A 113 -6.47 -2.68 -5.11
C ALA A 113 -5.67 -1.37 -5.05
N ILE A 114 -4.51 -1.36 -4.40
CA ILE A 114 -3.61 -0.20 -4.35
C ILE A 114 -3.17 0.19 -5.77
N THR A 115 -2.73 -0.79 -6.57
CA THR A 115 -2.24 -0.56 -7.93
C THR A 115 -3.34 0.04 -8.81
N LEU A 116 -4.55 -0.53 -8.76
CA LEU A 116 -5.70 -0.04 -9.51
C LEU A 116 -6.11 1.37 -9.05
N LEU A 117 -6.13 1.63 -7.75
CA LEU A 117 -6.52 2.93 -7.21
C LEU A 117 -5.54 4.04 -7.64
N GLN A 118 -4.24 3.76 -7.59
CA GLN A 118 -3.20 4.68 -8.09
C GLN A 118 -3.34 4.91 -9.60
N MET A 119 -3.63 3.86 -10.37
CA MET A 119 -3.83 3.95 -11.82
C MET A 119 -5.05 4.81 -12.17
N ILE A 120 -6.20 4.56 -11.52
CA ILE A 120 -7.43 5.34 -11.72
C ILE A 120 -7.21 6.80 -11.34
N ALA A 121 -6.53 7.07 -10.24
CA ALA A 121 -6.22 8.43 -9.82
C ALA A 121 -5.35 9.17 -10.85
N LYS A 122 -4.31 8.52 -11.36
CA LYS A 122 -3.41 9.10 -12.37
C LYS A 122 -4.17 9.43 -13.67
N VAL A 123 -5.03 8.52 -14.14
CA VAL A 123 -5.91 8.76 -15.30
C VAL A 123 -6.90 9.90 -15.01
N GLY A 124 -7.55 9.87 -13.85
CA GLY A 124 -8.53 10.89 -13.45
C GLY A 124 -7.93 12.29 -13.41
N PHE A 125 -6.76 12.46 -12.79
CA PHE A 125 -6.08 13.76 -12.75
C PHE A 125 -5.56 14.20 -14.11
N SER A 126 -5.17 13.27 -14.98
CA SER A 126 -4.77 13.59 -16.36
C SER A 126 -5.95 14.10 -17.20
N VAL A 127 -7.15 13.56 -17.03
CA VAL A 127 -8.36 13.98 -17.78
C VAL A 127 -8.88 15.35 -17.30
N ILE A 128 -8.65 15.70 -16.03
CA ILE A 128 -9.08 16.98 -15.44
C ILE A 128 -8.21 18.17 -15.90
N GLU A 129 -7.25 17.96 -16.82
CA GLU A 129 -6.42 19.03 -17.42
C GLU A 129 -5.78 19.96 -16.39
N ILE A 130 -5.33 19.40 -15.26
CA ILE A 130 -4.46 20.16 -14.35
C ILE A 130 -3.10 20.28 -15.05
N ASN A 131 -2.96 21.32 -15.89
CA ASN A 131 -1.78 21.58 -16.74
C ASN A 131 -0.46 21.67 -15.96
N ASN A 132 -0.54 21.72 -14.62
CA ASN A 132 0.60 21.74 -13.69
C ASN A 132 1.04 20.35 -13.17
N VAL A 133 0.29 19.29 -13.47
CA VAL A 133 0.58 17.90 -13.06
C VAL A 133 1.04 17.06 -14.26
N SER A 134 1.16 17.69 -15.44
CA SER A 134 1.61 17.07 -16.69
C SER A 134 3.01 16.44 -16.58
N GLN A 135 3.88 16.96 -15.69
CA GLN A 135 5.17 16.32 -15.37
C GLN A 135 5.05 15.09 -14.44
N LEU A 136 3.93 14.92 -13.74
CA LEU A 136 3.60 13.73 -12.93
C LEU A 136 2.74 12.71 -13.69
N SER A 137 2.25 13.06 -14.89
CA SER A 137 1.36 12.22 -15.69
C SER A 137 2.07 11.41 -16.78
N ASP A 138 3.39 11.32 -16.78
CA ASP A 138 4.07 10.35 -17.64
C ASP A 138 3.69 8.95 -17.17
N PHE A 139 2.84 8.28 -17.95
CA PHE A 139 2.32 6.95 -17.65
C PHE A 139 3.42 5.91 -17.86
N THR A 140 4.42 5.91 -16.98
CA THR A 140 5.53 4.97 -17.07
C THR A 140 5.18 3.76 -16.23
N PHE A 141 5.15 2.58 -16.86
CA PHE A 141 5.02 1.31 -16.13
C PHE A 141 6.07 1.18 -15.01
N GLN A 142 7.22 1.87 -15.14
CA GLN A 142 8.28 2.03 -14.11
C GLN A 142 7.73 2.36 -12.72
N ASP A 143 6.72 3.23 -12.64
CA ASP A 143 6.16 3.70 -11.35
C ASP A 143 5.46 2.58 -10.56
N TYR A 144 5.07 1.50 -11.22
CA TYR A 144 4.30 0.39 -10.65
C TYR A 144 5.10 -0.92 -10.51
N TRP A 145 6.37 -0.96 -10.93
CA TRP A 145 7.16 -2.21 -10.91
C TRP A 145 7.25 -2.84 -9.54
N PHE A 146 7.43 -2.02 -8.50
CA PHE A 146 7.52 -2.52 -7.15
C PHE A 146 6.24 -3.27 -6.73
N HIS A 147 5.07 -2.72 -7.06
CA HIS A 147 3.79 -3.36 -6.79
C HIS A 147 3.60 -4.63 -7.62
N LEU A 148 3.97 -4.61 -8.91
CA LEU A 148 3.91 -5.79 -9.78
C LEU A 148 4.81 -6.94 -9.30
N ILE A 149 6.03 -6.63 -8.83
CA ILE A 149 6.93 -7.62 -8.24
C ILE A 149 6.31 -8.23 -6.99
N LEU A 150 5.77 -7.42 -6.07
CA LEU A 150 5.12 -7.91 -4.86
C LEU A 150 3.89 -8.78 -5.15
N ILE A 151 3.11 -8.41 -6.18
CA ILE A 151 1.99 -9.23 -6.69
C ILE A 151 2.52 -10.58 -7.19
N GLY A 152 3.57 -10.59 -7.99
CA GLY A 152 4.21 -11.81 -8.48
C GLY A 152 4.70 -12.74 -7.36
N ILE A 153 5.38 -12.18 -6.36
CA ILE A 153 5.85 -12.91 -5.17
C ILE A 153 4.64 -13.50 -4.41
N SER A 154 3.57 -12.71 -4.24
CA SER A 154 2.36 -13.17 -3.54
C SER A 154 1.67 -14.32 -4.28
N CYS A 155 1.58 -14.25 -5.61
CA CYS A 155 1.05 -15.34 -6.44
C CYS A 155 1.89 -16.62 -6.30
N LEU A 156 3.22 -16.52 -6.40
CA LEU A 156 4.12 -17.66 -6.22
C LEU A 156 4.00 -18.26 -4.83
N GLY A 157 3.96 -17.41 -3.79
CA GLY A 157 3.80 -17.86 -2.41
C GLY A 157 2.46 -18.59 -2.19
N ILE A 158 1.36 -18.15 -2.82
CA ILE A 158 0.06 -18.83 -2.74
C ILE A 158 0.17 -20.23 -3.36
N LEU A 159 0.79 -20.35 -4.53
CA LEU A 159 0.98 -21.65 -5.19
C LEU A 159 1.82 -22.60 -4.34
N VAL A 160 2.92 -22.12 -3.77
CA VAL A 160 3.81 -22.91 -2.91
C VAL A 160 3.08 -23.36 -1.65
N LEU A 161 2.38 -22.45 -0.96
CA LEU A 161 1.66 -22.79 0.27
C LEU A 161 0.49 -23.74 0.02
N LYS A 162 -0.23 -23.59 -1.09
CA LYS A 162 -1.35 -24.47 -1.44
C LYS A 162 -0.87 -25.89 -1.74
N ARG A 163 0.21 -26.03 -2.52
CA ARG A 163 0.80 -27.34 -2.80
C ARG A 163 1.40 -27.98 -1.55
N GLY A 164 2.12 -27.21 -0.73
CA GLY A 164 2.68 -27.73 0.51
C GLY A 164 1.60 -28.16 1.50
N TYR A 165 0.48 -27.43 1.59
CA TYR A 165 -0.67 -27.83 2.41
C TYR A 165 -1.23 -29.18 1.96
N GLN A 166 -1.43 -29.38 0.66
CA GLN A 166 -1.91 -30.66 0.11
C GLN A 166 -0.96 -31.81 0.43
N VAL A 167 0.35 -31.62 0.24
CA VAL A 167 1.34 -32.66 0.56
C VAL A 167 1.36 -33.01 2.05
N GLU A 168 1.24 -32.01 2.94
CA GLU A 168 1.22 -32.24 4.38
C GLU A 168 -0.07 -32.94 4.84
N THR A 169 -1.22 -32.61 4.25
CA THR A 169 -2.48 -33.33 4.52
C THR A 169 -2.43 -34.76 4.02
N ASP A 170 -1.96 -34.98 2.79
CA ASP A 170 -1.88 -36.33 2.21
C ASP A 170 -0.92 -37.22 3.01
N TYR A 171 0.21 -36.67 3.49
CA TYR A 171 1.15 -37.39 4.35
C TYR A 171 0.54 -37.80 5.70
N ASN A 172 -0.20 -36.88 6.34
CA ASN A 172 -0.81 -37.14 7.65
C ASN A 172 -2.02 -38.09 7.56
N GLU A 173 -2.62 -38.29 6.38
CA GLU A 173 -3.68 -39.29 6.17
C GLU A 173 -3.15 -40.72 5.92
N ILE A 174 -1.87 -40.86 5.57
CA ILE A 174 -1.23 -42.16 5.26
C ILE A 174 -0.65 -42.85 6.52
N ILE A 175 -0.47 -42.10 7.62
CA ILE A 175 0.05 -42.59 8.92
C ILE A 175 -1.09 -42.84 9.91
#